data_AF-A0A3A4WB70-F1
#
_entry.id   AF-A0A3A4WB70-F1
#
_cell.length_a   1.000
_cell.length_b   1.000
_cell.length_c   1.000
_cell.angle_alpha   90.00
_cell.angle_beta   90.00
_cell.angle_gamma   90.00
#
_symmetry.space_group_name_H-M   'P 1'
#
loop_
_entity.id
_entity.type
_entity.pdbx_description
1 polymer ?
#
loop_
_entity_poly.entity_id
_entity_poly.type
_entity_poly.pdbx_seq_one_letter_code
_entity_poly.pdbx_strand_id
1 'polypeptide(L)'
;MRKPVKELKELHTETVMMQPISLHWGEISGWMVYPRSDEEEEYEREGPTVNYCYPLPQEFERDHPDAAEASKLLQGLPLCLVEFDPVCHDWGLPKHALALTGGGMNFSWEVCEAYMRLGYLPPYHYTDLPRLAGMKLSARHRWIIAGCRRTCHVLMEQARWQKTELARVTEWCREQS
;
A
#
# COMPACT_ATOMS: atom_id res chain seq x y z
N MET A 1 18.60 15.69 4.29
CA MET A 1 18.25 15.17 5.64
C MET A 1 17.18 14.11 5.46
N ARG A 2 17.36 12.86 5.92
CA ARG A 2 16.31 11.83 5.85
C ARG A 2 15.22 12.17 6.89
N LYS A 3 13.96 12.35 6.49
CA LYS A 3 12.83 12.52 7.43
C LYS A 3 12.83 11.35 8.44
N PRO A 4 12.49 11.57 9.72
CA PRO A 4 12.41 10.49 10.70
C PRO A 4 11.37 9.47 10.24
N VAL A 5 11.74 8.19 10.27
CA VAL A 5 10.84 7.08 9.98
C VAL A 5 9.78 7.04 11.08
N LYS A 6 8.49 7.13 10.71
CA LYS A 6 7.37 7.02 11.67
C LYS A 6 7.52 5.77 12.53
N GLU A 7 7.18 5.86 13.81
CA GLU A 7 7.17 4.69 14.68
C GLU A 7 6.03 3.73 14.28
N LEU A 8 6.20 2.43 14.50
CA LEU A 8 5.22 1.41 14.09
C LEU A 8 3.81 1.63 14.67
N LYS A 9 3.71 2.26 15.84
CA LYS A 9 2.44 2.58 16.51
C LYS A 9 1.68 3.74 15.85
N GLU A 10 2.37 4.52 15.01
CA GLU A 10 1.85 5.70 14.33
C GLU A 10 1.39 5.37 12.89
N LEU A 11 1.52 4.10 12.49
CA LEU A 11 1.11 3.64 11.17
C LEU A 11 -0.39 3.37 11.15
N HIS A 12 -1.06 3.90 10.12
CA HIS A 12 -2.49 3.73 9.90
C HIS A 12 -2.83 2.29 9.49
N THR A 13 -3.99 1.80 9.91
CA THR A 13 -4.42 0.40 9.70
C THR A 13 -5.34 0.20 8.49
N GLU A 14 -5.74 1.27 7.81
CA GLU A 14 -6.75 1.25 6.73
C GLU A 14 -6.35 0.39 5.53
N THR A 15 -5.05 0.22 5.31
CA THR A 15 -4.46 -0.54 4.19
C THR A 15 -4.34 -2.03 4.46
N VAL A 16 -4.56 -2.48 5.69
CA VAL A 16 -4.30 -3.86 6.13
C VAL A 16 -5.06 -4.89 5.28
N MET A 17 -6.29 -4.57 4.88
CA MET A 17 -7.16 -5.45 4.07
C MET A 17 -7.15 -5.16 2.57
N MET A 18 -6.40 -4.15 2.13
CA MET A 18 -6.39 -3.75 0.72
C MET A 18 -5.77 -4.84 -0.15
N GLN A 19 -6.40 -5.06 -1.31
CA GLN A 19 -5.92 -5.97 -2.34
C GLN A 19 -5.26 -5.17 -3.48
N PRO A 20 -4.27 -5.74 -4.17
CA PRO A 20 -3.86 -5.20 -5.46
C PRO A 20 -5.03 -5.28 -6.44
N ILE A 21 -5.15 -4.28 -7.31
CA ILE A 21 -6.13 -4.26 -8.40
C ILE A 21 -5.38 -4.55 -9.70
N SER A 22 -5.85 -5.56 -10.44
CA SER A 22 -5.34 -5.86 -11.79
C SER A 22 -5.89 -4.84 -12.77
N LEU A 23 -5.03 -4.20 -13.55
CA LEU A 23 -5.34 -3.11 -14.47
C LEU A 23 -4.60 -3.28 -15.79
N HIS A 24 -5.28 -3.09 -16.91
CA HIS A 24 -4.62 -2.93 -18.21
C HIS A 24 -4.38 -1.45 -18.47
N TRP A 25 -3.18 -0.95 -18.13
CA TRP A 25 -2.87 0.48 -18.21
C TRP A 25 -3.08 1.10 -19.60
N GLY A 26 -2.94 0.31 -20.67
CA GLY A 26 -3.22 0.76 -22.04
C GLY A 26 -4.70 1.03 -22.33
N GLU A 27 -5.61 0.53 -21.48
CA GLU A 27 -7.06 0.73 -21.62
C GLU A 27 -7.58 1.84 -20.69
N ILE A 28 -6.77 2.29 -19.72
CA ILE A 28 -7.13 3.33 -18.76
C ILE A 28 -6.67 4.68 -19.31
N SER A 29 -7.62 5.48 -19.77
CA SER A 29 -7.40 6.90 -20.03
C SER A 29 -7.47 7.70 -18.72
N GLY A 30 -6.75 8.83 -18.65
CA GLY A 30 -6.89 9.78 -17.53
C GLY A 30 -6.20 9.34 -16.24
N TRP A 31 -4.92 9.00 -16.27
CA TRP A 31 -4.12 8.88 -15.04
C TRP A 31 -2.89 9.77 -15.12
N MET A 32 -2.39 10.16 -13.95
CA MET A 32 -1.17 10.93 -13.80
C MET A 32 -0.16 10.15 -12.95
N VAL A 33 1.08 10.04 -13.44
CA VAL A 33 2.21 9.53 -12.65
C VAL A 33 2.96 10.72 -12.05
N TYR A 34 3.21 10.65 -10.75
CA TYR A 34 4.02 11.62 -10.05
C TYR A 34 5.50 11.24 -10.13
N PRO A 35 6.39 12.21 -10.42
CA PRO A 35 7.76 11.92 -10.76
C PRO A 35 8.51 11.30 -9.58
N ARG A 36 9.30 10.28 -9.90
CA ARG A 36 10.38 9.79 -9.05
C ARG A 36 11.56 10.74 -9.25
N SER A 37 11.57 11.87 -8.53
CA SER A 37 12.71 12.78 -8.31
C SER A 37 14.09 12.09 -8.49
N ASP A 38 15.12 12.65 -9.12
CA ASP A 38 15.39 14.00 -9.62
C ASP A 38 16.24 13.84 -10.90
N GLU A 39 15.74 14.30 -12.04
CA GLU A 39 16.48 14.85 -13.19
C GLU A 39 15.45 15.17 -14.27
N GLU A 40 15.37 16.46 -14.64
CA GLU A 40 14.53 17.01 -15.70
C GLU A 40 15.05 16.60 -17.09
N GLU A 41 15.31 15.31 -17.30
CA GLU A 41 15.42 14.80 -18.65
C GLU A 41 14.02 14.37 -19.10
N GLU A 42 13.60 14.98 -20.21
CA GLU A 42 12.36 14.77 -20.96
C GLU A 42 12.28 13.35 -21.53
N TYR A 43 12.53 12.34 -20.70
CA TYR A 43 12.21 10.97 -21.01
C TYR A 43 10.70 10.88 -21.08
N GLU A 44 10.21 10.37 -22.22
CA GLU A 44 8.86 9.82 -22.36
C GLU A 44 8.53 9.11 -21.05
N ARG A 45 7.61 9.66 -20.25
CA ARG A 45 7.34 9.17 -18.90
C ARG A 45 7.05 7.68 -19.00
N GLU A 46 8.02 6.85 -18.63
CA GLU A 46 7.84 5.40 -18.54
C GLU A 46 6.82 5.19 -17.41
N GLY A 47 5.56 5.06 -17.82
CA GLY A 47 4.46 4.81 -16.91
C GLY A 47 4.60 3.48 -16.19
N PRO A 48 3.56 3.08 -15.43
CA PRO A 48 3.52 1.77 -14.83
C PRO A 48 3.82 0.67 -15.85
N THR A 49 4.78 -0.20 -15.56
CA THR A 49 5.21 -1.25 -16.49
C THR A 49 4.40 -2.53 -16.32
N VAL A 50 3.62 -2.63 -15.24
CA VAL A 50 3.01 -3.88 -14.77
C VAL A 50 1.56 -3.63 -14.44
N ASN A 51 0.70 -4.57 -14.83
CA ASN A 51 -0.77 -4.49 -14.78
C ASN A 51 -1.38 -4.55 -13.37
N TYR A 52 -0.72 -4.01 -12.34
CA TYR A 52 -1.25 -3.96 -10.99
C TYR A 52 -1.05 -2.59 -10.38
N CYS A 53 -2.08 -2.08 -9.70
CA CYS A 53 -1.94 -0.99 -8.75
C CYS A 53 -2.25 -1.47 -7.33
N TYR A 54 -1.72 -0.75 -6.35
CA TYR A 54 -1.86 -1.03 -4.93
C TYR A 54 -2.58 0.17 -4.30
N PRO A 55 -3.88 0.05 -4.02
CA PRO A 55 -4.70 1.17 -3.57
C PRO A 55 -4.14 1.85 -2.31
N LEU A 56 -4.25 3.17 -2.26
CA LEU A 56 -4.06 3.95 -1.05
C LEU A 56 -5.43 4.31 -0.47
N PRO A 57 -5.54 4.55 0.85
CA PRO A 57 -6.80 4.90 1.49
C PRO A 57 -7.33 6.24 0.98
N GLN A 58 -8.64 6.46 1.14
CA GLN A 58 -9.27 7.71 0.69
C GLN A 58 -8.68 8.92 1.42
N GLU A 59 -8.28 8.73 2.67
CA GLU A 59 -7.65 9.71 3.54
C GLU A 59 -6.21 10.05 3.14
N PHE A 60 -5.66 9.42 2.10
CA PHE A 60 -4.28 9.65 1.66
C PHE A 60 -3.95 11.13 1.45
N GLU A 61 -4.85 11.90 0.86
CA GLU A 61 -4.64 13.34 0.62
C GLU A 61 -4.60 14.17 1.91
N ARG A 62 -5.32 13.74 2.95
CA ARG A 62 -5.27 14.41 4.25
C ARG A 62 -3.89 14.24 4.86
N ASP A 63 -3.33 13.04 4.75
CA ASP A 63 -2.07 12.67 5.38
C ASP A 63 -0.86 13.08 4.49
N HIS A 64 -1.08 13.24 3.19
CA HIS A 64 -0.12 13.68 2.17
C HIS A 64 -0.78 14.69 1.21
N PRO A 65 -0.89 15.97 1.62
CA PRO A 65 -1.55 17.00 0.80
C PRO A 65 -0.76 17.38 -0.46
N ASP A 66 0.52 17.01 -0.52
CA ASP A 66 1.37 17.18 -1.70
C ASP A 66 1.85 15.81 -2.20
N ALA A 67 1.29 15.38 -3.34
CA ALA A 67 1.65 14.14 -4.01
C ALA A 67 3.12 14.09 -4.43
N ALA A 68 3.75 15.23 -4.73
CA ALA A 68 5.17 15.29 -5.04
C ALA A 68 6.03 15.04 -3.80
N GLU A 69 5.61 15.51 -2.61
CA GLU A 69 6.26 15.14 -1.35
C GLU A 69 6.12 13.65 -1.03
N ALA A 70 4.93 13.08 -1.24
CA ALA A 70 4.73 11.65 -1.04
C ALA A 70 5.58 10.81 -1.98
N SER A 71 5.70 11.22 -3.25
CA SER A 71 6.57 10.56 -4.23
C SER A 71 8.04 10.55 -3.79
N LYS A 72 8.54 11.62 -3.18
CA LYS A 72 9.91 11.67 -2.63
C LYS A 72 10.16 10.61 -1.55
N LEU A 73 9.14 10.20 -0.79
CA LEU A 73 9.26 9.12 0.20
C LEU A 73 9.50 7.75 -0.47
N LEU A 74 9.07 7.58 -1.71
CA LEU A 74 9.20 6.35 -2.50
C LEU A 74 10.54 6.25 -3.25
N GLN A 75 11.40 7.28 -3.16
CA GLN A 75 12.72 7.27 -3.78
C GLN A 75 13.51 5.97 -3.45
N GLY A 76 14.06 5.38 -4.50
CA GLY A 76 14.84 4.13 -4.41
C GLY A 76 14.01 2.84 -4.38
N LEU A 77 12.68 2.92 -4.45
CA LEU A 77 11.79 1.76 -4.63
C LEU A 77 11.35 1.65 -6.10
N PRO A 78 11.09 0.44 -6.62
CA PRO A 78 10.55 0.20 -7.97
C PRO A 78 9.04 0.51 -8.04
N LEU A 79 8.59 1.56 -7.37
CA LEU A 79 7.19 1.96 -7.24
C LEU A 79 7.08 3.47 -7.49
N CYS A 80 5.98 3.89 -8.12
CA CYS A 80 5.59 5.27 -8.24
C CYS A 80 4.18 5.49 -7.66
N LEU A 81 3.87 6.74 -7.36
CA LEU A 81 2.52 7.17 -7.01
C LEU A 81 1.75 7.50 -8.30
N VAL A 82 0.55 6.93 -8.42
CA VAL A 82 -0.40 7.24 -9.49
C VAL A 82 -1.64 7.89 -8.92
N GLU A 83 -2.19 8.85 -9.65
CA GLU A 83 -3.53 9.40 -9.44
C GLU A 83 -4.41 9.08 -10.64
N PHE A 84 -5.63 8.66 -10.36
CA PHE A 84 -6.65 8.39 -11.36
C PHE A 84 -7.59 9.58 -11.49
N ASP A 85 -8.00 9.90 -12.73
CA ASP A 85 -9.02 10.91 -13.01
C ASP A 85 -10.34 10.54 -12.32
N PRO A 86 -11.14 11.52 -11.86
CA PRO A 86 -12.46 11.28 -11.29
C PRO A 86 -13.36 10.31 -12.07
N VAL A 87 -13.28 10.29 -13.41
CA VAL A 87 -14.07 9.35 -14.24
C VAL A 87 -13.74 7.88 -13.96
N CYS A 88 -12.50 7.58 -13.55
CA CYS A 88 -12.08 6.24 -13.20
C CYS A 88 -12.67 5.75 -11.86
N HIS A 89 -13.12 6.67 -11.00
CA HIS A 89 -13.73 6.31 -9.72
C HIS A 89 -15.10 5.63 -9.90
N ASP A 90 -15.82 5.97 -10.97
CA ASP A 90 -17.08 5.31 -11.34
C ASP A 90 -16.85 3.83 -11.69
N TRP A 91 -15.63 3.45 -12.04
CA TRP A 91 -15.21 2.07 -12.30
C TRP A 91 -14.66 1.38 -11.04
N GLY A 92 -14.76 2.04 -9.88
CA GLY A 92 -14.27 1.53 -8.59
C GLY A 92 -12.76 1.66 -8.40
N LEU A 93 -12.05 2.46 -9.20
CA LEU A 93 -10.63 2.71 -8.99
C LEU A 93 -10.41 3.73 -7.86
N PRO A 94 -9.37 3.56 -7.04
CA PRO A 94 -9.05 4.51 -5.99
C PRO A 94 -8.53 5.81 -6.62
N LYS A 95 -8.66 6.93 -5.90
CA LYS A 95 -8.05 8.19 -6.33
C LYS A 95 -6.53 8.08 -6.46
N HIS A 96 -5.91 7.45 -5.47
CA HIS A 96 -4.46 7.25 -5.42
C HIS A 96 -4.11 5.78 -5.28
N ALA A 97 -3.04 5.37 -5.94
CA ALA A 97 -2.46 4.05 -5.76
C ALA A 97 -0.94 4.10 -5.93
N LEU A 98 -0.27 3.04 -5.49
CA LEU A 98 1.08 2.76 -5.94
C LEU A 98 1.01 1.93 -7.23
N ALA A 99 2.00 2.09 -8.11
CA ALA A 99 2.16 1.22 -9.27
C ALA A 99 3.64 0.86 -9.44
N LEU A 100 3.91 -0.34 -9.96
CA LEU A 100 5.27 -0.80 -10.18
C LEU A 100 5.87 -0.14 -11.43
N THR A 101 7.10 0.36 -11.32
CA THR A 101 7.85 0.97 -12.42
C THR A 101 8.87 0.00 -13.04
N GLY A 102 8.77 -1.29 -12.73
CA GLY A 102 9.70 -2.30 -13.21
C GLY A 102 9.07 -3.68 -13.20
N GLY A 103 9.47 -4.52 -14.15
CA GLY A 103 9.06 -5.92 -14.22
C GLY A 103 10.04 -6.87 -13.52
N GLY A 104 9.63 -8.13 -13.31
CA GLY A 104 10.52 -9.19 -12.85
C GLY A 104 10.02 -9.94 -11.61
N MET A 105 10.87 -9.97 -10.58
CA MET A 105 10.72 -10.82 -9.38
C MET A 105 9.60 -10.38 -8.43
N ASN A 106 9.45 -11.09 -7.31
CA ASN A 106 8.52 -10.74 -6.24
C ASN A 106 8.96 -9.45 -5.51
N PHE A 107 8.18 -8.37 -5.64
CA PHE A 107 8.40 -7.06 -5.01
C PHE A 107 7.70 -6.86 -3.65
N SER A 108 7.34 -7.93 -2.94
CA SER A 108 6.61 -7.83 -1.66
C SER A 108 7.32 -6.96 -0.63
N TRP A 109 8.67 -7.00 -0.58
CA TRP A 109 9.47 -6.19 0.33
C TRP A 109 9.31 -4.70 0.05
N GLU A 110 9.41 -4.32 -1.23
CA GLU A 110 9.32 -2.95 -1.70
C GLU A 110 7.91 -2.39 -1.54
N VAL A 111 6.89 -3.20 -1.82
CA VAL A 111 5.48 -2.83 -1.61
C VAL A 111 5.23 -2.58 -0.13
N CYS A 112 5.60 -3.51 0.76
CA CYS A 112 5.44 -3.32 2.20
C CYS A 112 6.15 -2.05 2.69
N GLU A 113 7.37 -1.83 2.22
CA GLU A 113 8.13 -0.64 2.57
C GLU A 113 7.49 0.65 2.08
N ALA A 114 6.96 0.68 0.86
CA ALA A 114 6.31 1.86 0.31
C ALA A 114 5.12 2.29 1.18
N TYR A 115 4.24 1.35 1.55
CA TYR A 115 3.14 1.63 2.47
C TYR A 115 3.63 2.19 3.81
N MET A 116 4.68 1.57 4.39
CA MET A 116 5.22 2.03 5.66
C MET A 116 5.89 3.41 5.58
N ARG A 117 6.57 3.72 4.47
CA ARG A 117 7.16 5.05 4.23
C ARG A 117 6.08 6.13 4.08
N LEU A 118 4.93 5.75 3.50
CA LEU A 118 3.74 6.60 3.44
C LEU A 118 2.95 6.66 4.75
N GLY A 119 3.37 5.94 5.80
CA GLY A 119 2.73 6.01 7.11
C GLY A 119 1.58 5.02 7.33
N TYR A 120 1.51 3.96 6.53
CA TYR A 120 0.50 2.91 6.62
C TYR A 120 1.12 1.57 7.00
N LEU A 121 0.34 0.69 7.60
CA LEU A 121 0.75 -0.70 7.75
C LEU A 121 0.80 -1.40 6.38
N PRO A 122 1.69 -2.38 6.18
CA PRO A 122 1.69 -3.19 4.97
C PRO A 122 0.34 -3.90 4.77
N PRO A 123 -0.16 -4.04 3.54
CA PRO A 123 -1.31 -4.89 3.25
C PRO A 123 -0.99 -6.35 3.58
N TYR A 124 -1.94 -7.05 4.19
CA TYR A 124 -1.76 -8.41 4.68
C TYR A 124 -1.25 -9.39 3.61
N HIS A 125 -1.71 -9.23 2.37
CA HIS A 125 -1.37 -10.13 1.26
C HIS A 125 0.13 -10.12 0.90
N TYR A 126 0.86 -9.09 1.31
CA TYR A 126 2.30 -8.97 1.12
C TYR A 126 3.12 -9.29 2.38
N THR A 127 2.45 -9.73 3.46
CA THR A 127 3.14 -10.03 4.73
C THR A 127 3.88 -11.38 4.71
N ASP A 128 3.58 -12.26 3.76
CA ASP A 128 4.36 -13.47 3.49
C ASP A 128 5.61 -13.15 2.65
N LEU A 129 6.56 -12.51 3.30
CA LEU A 129 7.76 -11.99 2.65
C LEU A 129 8.66 -13.14 2.15
N PRO A 130 9.10 -13.12 0.88
CA PRO A 130 9.94 -14.17 0.33
C PRO A 130 11.30 -14.22 1.06
N ARG A 131 11.75 -15.44 1.37
CA ARG A 131 13.08 -15.67 1.94
C ARG A 131 14.11 -15.68 0.82
N LEU A 132 14.95 -14.65 0.77
CA LEU A 132 16.07 -14.61 -0.16
C LEU A 132 17.26 -15.38 0.41
N ALA A 133 17.86 -16.26 -0.39
CA ALA A 133 19.02 -17.06 0.03
C ALA A 133 20.20 -16.16 0.41
N GLY A 134 20.86 -16.45 1.54
CA GLY A 134 22.00 -15.65 2.02
C GLY A 134 21.64 -14.26 2.55
N MET A 135 20.35 -13.92 2.65
CA MET A 135 19.92 -12.60 3.11
C MET A 135 20.21 -12.42 4.60
N LYS A 136 21.09 -11.48 4.91
CA LYS A 136 21.23 -10.95 6.27
C LYS A 136 20.13 -9.92 6.52
N LEU A 137 19.46 -10.02 7.68
CA LEU A 137 18.44 -9.04 8.07
C LEU A 137 19.12 -7.70 8.38
N SER A 138 18.92 -6.71 7.52
CA SER A 138 19.32 -5.33 7.75
C SER A 138 18.35 -4.65 8.72
N ALA A 139 18.67 -3.43 9.18
CA ALA A 139 17.73 -2.63 9.96
C ALA A 139 16.44 -2.34 9.17
N ARG A 140 16.56 -2.07 7.88
CA ARG A 140 15.45 -1.91 6.92
C ARG A 140 14.55 -3.15 6.90
N HIS A 141 15.12 -4.35 6.74
CA HIS A 141 14.34 -5.59 6.71
C HIS A 141 13.64 -5.86 8.05
N ARG A 142 14.30 -5.61 9.18
CA ARG A 142 13.69 -5.78 10.50
C ARG A 142 12.50 -4.84 10.72
N TRP A 143 12.59 -3.60 10.26
CA TRP A 143 11.50 -2.64 10.34
C TRP A 143 10.29 -3.11 9.52
N ILE A 144 10.51 -3.56 8.28
CA ILE A 144 9.45 -4.10 7.42
C ILE A 144 8.79 -5.33 8.05
N ILE A 145 9.58 -6.31 8.54
CA ILE A 145 9.04 -7.49 9.24
C ILE A 145 8.19 -7.09 10.45
N ALA A 146 8.62 -6.08 11.21
CA ALA A 146 7.87 -5.61 12.37
C ALA A 146 6.54 -4.97 11.96
N GLY A 147 6.52 -4.22 10.85
CA GLY A 147 5.29 -3.74 10.21
C GLY A 147 4.34 -4.88 9.82
N CYS A 148 4.84 -5.88 9.09
CA CYS A 148 4.05 -7.05 8.69
C CYS A 148 3.49 -7.82 9.90
N ARG A 149 4.28 -8.00 10.97
CA ARG A 149 3.79 -8.61 12.21
C ARG A 149 2.69 -7.78 12.84
N ARG A 150 2.80 -6.45 12.84
CA ARG A 150 1.77 -5.56 13.35
C ARG A 150 0.48 -5.67 12.53
N THR A 151 0.58 -5.75 11.20
CA THR A 151 -0.56 -6.07 10.30
C THR A 151 -1.27 -7.35 10.73
N CYS A 152 -0.52 -8.45 10.93
CA CYS A 152 -1.11 -9.72 11.38
C CYS A 152 -1.78 -9.59 12.76
N HIS A 153 -1.19 -8.84 13.70
CA HIS A 153 -1.80 -8.61 15.00
C HIS A 153 -3.12 -7.85 14.90
N VAL A 154 -3.19 -6.79 14.09
CA VAL A 154 -4.42 -6.03 13.87
C VAL A 154 -5.52 -6.93 13.31
N LEU A 155 -5.19 -7.81 12.35
CA LEU A 155 -6.15 -8.76 11.80
C LEU A 155 -6.65 -9.78 12.82
N MET A 156 -5.76 -10.31 13.65
CA MET A 156 -6.14 -11.22 14.73
C MET A 156 -7.09 -10.53 15.72
N GLU A 157 -6.87 -9.25 16.04
CA GLU A 157 -7.75 -8.46 16.91
C GLU A 157 -9.12 -8.23 16.26
N GLN A 158 -9.16 -7.84 14.99
CA GLN A 158 -10.40 -7.65 14.23
C GLN A 158 -11.21 -8.95 14.13
N ALA A 159 -10.56 -10.08 13.82
CA ALA A 159 -11.22 -11.38 13.72
C ALA A 159 -11.81 -11.83 15.07
N ARG A 160 -11.11 -11.56 16.19
CA ARG A 160 -11.62 -11.83 17.54
C ARG A 160 -12.86 -11.00 17.83
N TRP A 161 -12.83 -9.71 17.49
CA TRP A 161 -13.97 -8.82 17.69
C TRP A 161 -15.20 -9.27 16.86
N GLN A 162 -15.00 -9.57 15.57
CA GLN A 162 -16.07 -10.06 14.70
C GLN A 162 -16.70 -11.35 15.20
N LYS A 163 -15.89 -12.27 15.74
CA LYS A 163 -16.38 -13.52 16.34
C LYS A 163 -17.30 -13.25 17.55
N THR A 164 -16.89 -12.34 18.44
CA THR A 164 -17.68 -11.96 19.60
C THR A 164 -18.98 -11.29 19.19
N GLU A 165 -18.93 -10.39 18.21
CA GLU A 165 -20.10 -9.68 17.69
C GLU A 165 -21.10 -10.64 17.03
N LEU A 166 -20.61 -11.59 16.23
CA LEU A 166 -21.45 -12.63 15.62
C LEU A 166 -22.16 -13.49 16.68
N ALA A 167 -21.46 -13.85 17.76
CA ALA A 167 -22.06 -14.60 18.86
C ALA A 167 -23.20 -13.81 19.52
N ARG A 168 -22.99 -12.51 19.76
CA ARG A 168 -23.99 -11.59 20.31
C ARG A 168 -25.23 -11.50 19.42
N VAL A 169 -25.04 -11.30 18.12
CA VAL A 169 -26.15 -11.21 17.15
C VAL A 169 -26.92 -12.53 17.07
N THR A 170 -26.21 -13.66 17.10
CA THR A 170 -26.83 -15.01 17.06
C THR A 170 -27.70 -15.25 18.29
N GLU A 171 -27.25 -14.85 19.48
CA GLU A 171 -28.02 -14.96 20.72
C GLU A 171 -29.27 -14.08 20.67
N TRP A 172 -29.14 -12.82 20.26
CA TRP A 172 -30.27 -11.92 20.08
C TRP A 172 -31.33 -12.48 19.11
N CYS A 173 -30.93 -13.03 17.96
CA CYS A 173 -31.87 -13.65 17.01
C CYS A 173 -32.64 -14.84 17.61
N ARG A 174 -32.00 -15.62 18.51
CA ARG A 174 -32.66 -16.75 19.19
C ARG A 174 -33.72 -16.28 20.18
N GLU A 175 -33.50 -15.17 20.87
CA GLU A 175 -34.46 -14.61 21.82
C GLU A 175 -35.72 -14.04 21.14
N GLN A 176 -35.61 -13.68 19.86
CA GLN A 176 -36.72 -13.15 19.06
C GLN A 176 -37.52 -14.24 18.31
N SER A 177 -37.08 -15.50 18.34
CA SER A 177 -37.71 -16.65 17.66
C SER A 177 -38.54 -17.49 18.63
#